data_AF-A0A2A4N3Y9-F1
#
_entry.id   AF-A0A2A4N3Y9-F1
#
_cell.length_a   1.000
_cell.length_b   1.000
_cell.length_c   1.000
_cell.angle_alpha   90.00
_cell.angle_beta   90.00
_cell.angle_gamma   90.00
#
_symmetry.space_group_name_H-M   'P 1'
#
loop_
_entity.id
_entity.type
_entity.pdbx_description
1 polymer ?
#
loop_
_entity_poly.entity_id
_entity_poly.type
_entity_poly.pdbx_seq_one_letter_code
_entity_poly.pdbx_strand_id
1 'polypeptide(L)'
;MVKENTMKTSMNLKKNKKSWIKATNIGLPLNTKGHNAIVGMSPDGQLIIIYKEGDLFYSSANGNNWNEPVAFTKQINSKFWEPSASISADNKAIYFTSDRKEGFGGSDIWMIKKLPDGEWGIAQNLGSSVNTKYDEDAPFIHPDNKTLYYSFRGHNTMGGYDIFKSTLNIDNSWSPPVNMNYPINTTGDDIYLVLTGDGKHGYFSSFRKGDLEIKIFI
;
A
#
# COMPACT_ATOMS: atom_id res chain seq x y z
N MET A 1 -27.62 5.08 -18.27
CA MET A 1 -26.29 5.71 -18.14
C MET A 1 -25.83 5.52 -16.70
N VAL A 2 -25.02 4.50 -16.45
CA VAL A 2 -24.34 4.36 -15.16
C VAL A 2 -23.28 5.45 -15.13
N LYS A 3 -23.38 6.39 -14.19
CA LYS A 3 -22.30 7.35 -13.96
C LYS A 3 -21.11 6.54 -13.47
N GLU A 4 -20.06 6.42 -14.28
CA GLU A 4 -18.76 5.97 -13.83
C GLU A 4 -18.27 6.93 -12.76
N ASN A 5 -18.43 6.54 -11.49
CA ASN A 5 -17.70 7.15 -10.39
C ASN A 5 -16.23 6.73 -10.51
N THR A 6 -15.50 7.38 -11.42
CA THR A 6 -14.04 7.34 -11.37
C THR A 6 -13.62 8.04 -10.08
N MET A 7 -13.16 7.27 -9.09
CA MET A 7 -12.45 7.83 -7.94
C MET A 7 -11.20 8.52 -8.48
N LYS A 8 -11.29 9.83 -8.65
CA LYS A 8 -10.15 10.67 -9.03
C LYS A 8 -9.35 10.96 -7.78
N THR A 9 -8.03 10.80 -7.83
CA THR A 9 -7.12 11.18 -6.75
C THR A 9 -7.43 12.60 -6.26
N SER A 10 -7.89 12.69 -5.02
CA SER A 10 -8.36 13.94 -4.42
C SER A 10 -7.75 14.08 -3.03
N MET A 11 -7.20 15.26 -2.72
CA MET A 11 -6.58 15.52 -1.42
C MET A 11 -7.51 16.40 -0.57
N ASN A 12 -7.68 16.05 0.71
CA ASN A 12 -8.33 16.92 1.68
C ASN A 12 -7.27 17.72 2.43
N LEU A 13 -7.36 19.05 2.39
CA LEU A 13 -6.53 19.92 3.24
C LEU A 13 -7.28 20.22 4.54
N LYS A 14 -6.61 20.09 5.68
CA LYS A 14 -7.19 20.43 6.97
C LYS A 14 -6.99 21.92 7.22
N LYS A 15 -8.07 22.73 7.18
CA LYS A 15 -8.00 24.19 7.40
C LYS A 15 -7.55 24.52 8.84
N ASN A 16 -8.02 23.73 9.82
CA ASN A 16 -7.75 23.88 11.26
C ASN A 16 -7.95 22.52 11.98
N LYS A 17 -7.54 22.38 13.27
CA LYS A 17 -7.63 21.13 14.07
C LYS A 17 -8.99 20.38 14.04
N LYS A 18 -10.10 21.00 13.63
CA LYS A 18 -11.47 20.45 13.72
C LYS A 18 -12.27 20.28 12.41
N SER A 19 -11.77 20.70 11.25
CA SER A 19 -12.58 20.59 10.01
C SER A 19 -11.75 20.32 8.75
N TRP A 20 -12.16 19.30 8.00
CA TRP A 20 -11.70 19.00 6.65
C TRP A 20 -12.36 19.95 5.64
N ILE A 21 -11.63 20.38 4.63
CA ILE A 21 -12.23 21.08 3.49
C ILE A 21 -12.64 20.08 2.40
N LYS A 22 -13.49 20.52 1.48
CA LYS A 22 -13.88 19.73 0.30
C LYS A 22 -12.63 19.29 -0.46
N ALA A 23 -12.54 17.99 -0.74
CA ALA A 23 -11.44 17.43 -1.52
C ALA A 23 -11.31 18.16 -2.87
N THR A 24 -10.09 18.54 -3.20
CA THR A 24 -9.76 19.11 -4.50
C THR A 24 -8.98 18.10 -5.31
N ASN A 25 -9.27 18.05 -6.61
CA ASN A 25 -8.46 17.30 -7.55
C ASN A 25 -7.06 17.93 -7.57
N ILE A 26 -6.02 17.12 -7.37
CA ILE A 26 -4.64 17.59 -7.29
C ILE A 26 -4.07 18.08 -8.64
N GLY A 27 -4.75 17.76 -9.74
CA GLY A 27 -4.38 18.16 -11.09
C GLY A 27 -3.15 17.43 -11.63
N LEU A 28 -2.67 17.89 -12.77
CA LEU A 28 -1.41 17.42 -13.34
C LEU A 28 -0.23 17.83 -12.44
N PRO A 29 0.86 17.04 -12.41
CA PRO A 29 1.10 15.86 -13.24
C PRO A 29 0.52 14.56 -12.71
N LEU A 30 0.00 14.56 -11.47
CA LEU A 30 -0.41 13.34 -10.78
C LEU A 30 -1.75 12.77 -11.25
N ASN A 31 -2.71 13.65 -11.55
CA ASN A 31 -4.06 13.27 -11.96
C ASN A 31 -4.22 13.44 -13.47
N THR A 32 -4.08 12.34 -14.19
CA THR A 32 -4.21 12.29 -15.64
C THR A 32 -5.65 11.94 -16.05
N LYS A 33 -5.95 11.92 -17.36
CA LYS A 33 -7.26 11.49 -17.87
C LYS A 33 -7.48 9.97 -17.71
N GLY A 34 -6.43 9.19 -17.54
CA GLY A 34 -6.47 7.73 -17.41
C GLY A 34 -6.73 7.25 -15.98
N HIS A 35 -6.72 5.94 -15.80
CA HIS A 35 -6.83 5.31 -14.49
C HIS A 35 -5.49 5.39 -13.76
N ASN A 36 -5.44 6.25 -12.74
CA ASN A 36 -4.33 6.31 -11.79
C ASN A 36 -4.85 6.34 -10.35
N ALA A 37 -4.10 5.74 -9.43
CA ALA A 37 -4.37 5.77 -8.00
C ALA A 37 -3.07 5.99 -7.22
N ILE A 38 -3.12 6.76 -6.13
CA ILE A 38 -2.02 6.74 -5.15
C ILE A 38 -2.19 5.46 -4.34
N VAL A 39 -1.16 4.61 -4.35
CA VAL A 39 -1.16 3.31 -3.66
C VAL A 39 -0.18 3.28 -2.50
N GLY A 40 0.73 4.27 -2.40
CA GLY A 40 1.67 4.42 -1.29
C GLY A 40 2.13 5.86 -1.11
N MET A 41 2.60 6.20 0.09
CA MET A 41 3.15 7.52 0.41
C MET A 41 4.22 7.37 1.50
N SER A 42 5.31 8.13 1.41
CA SER A 42 6.32 8.19 2.47
C SER A 42 5.76 8.90 3.72
N PRO A 43 6.20 8.55 4.94
CA PRO A 43 5.66 9.16 6.16
C PRO A 43 5.84 10.68 6.27
N ASP A 44 6.86 11.24 5.63
CA ASP A 44 7.09 12.68 5.54
C ASP A 44 6.21 13.38 4.48
N GLY A 45 5.43 12.62 3.71
CA GLY A 45 4.57 13.12 2.64
C GLY A 45 5.32 13.66 1.42
N GLN A 46 6.62 13.39 1.31
CA GLN A 46 7.48 13.94 0.24
C GLN A 46 7.57 13.03 -0.98
N LEU A 47 7.15 11.76 -0.88
CA LEU A 47 7.13 10.81 -1.98
C LEU A 47 5.77 10.09 -2.00
N ILE A 48 5.20 9.95 -3.18
CA ILE A 48 4.03 9.11 -3.43
C ILE A 48 4.35 8.03 -4.45
N ILE A 49 3.69 6.88 -4.30
CA ILE A 49 3.69 5.80 -5.26
C ILE A 49 2.32 5.78 -5.94
N ILE A 50 2.34 5.71 -7.27
CA ILE A 50 1.17 5.86 -8.12
C ILE A 50 1.06 4.60 -8.97
N TYR A 51 -0.06 3.90 -8.88
CA TYR A 51 -0.42 2.90 -9.88
C TYR A 51 -1.04 3.62 -11.08
N LYS A 52 -0.54 3.35 -12.28
CA LYS A 52 -1.03 3.94 -13.53
C LYS A 52 -0.84 2.94 -14.68
N GLU A 53 -1.93 2.63 -15.37
CA GLU A 53 -1.91 1.83 -16.61
C GLU A 53 -1.21 0.46 -16.49
N GLY A 54 -1.26 -0.17 -15.31
CA GLY A 54 -0.63 -1.48 -15.07
C GLY A 54 0.70 -1.43 -14.32
N ASP A 55 1.34 -0.26 -14.28
CA ASP A 55 2.69 -0.09 -13.71
C ASP A 55 2.68 0.83 -12.48
N LEU A 56 3.72 0.70 -11.66
CA LEU A 56 4.01 1.58 -10.53
C LEU A 56 4.96 2.71 -10.94
N PHE A 57 4.61 3.91 -10.52
CA PHE A 57 5.38 5.14 -10.68
C PHE A 57 5.62 5.76 -9.32
N TYR A 58 6.59 6.67 -9.22
CA TYR A 58 6.75 7.52 -8.06
C TYR A 58 6.86 8.99 -8.46
N SER A 59 6.42 9.87 -7.57
CA SER A 59 6.62 11.31 -7.70
C SER A 59 7.07 11.87 -6.36
N SER A 60 7.97 12.85 -6.41
CA SER A 60 8.41 13.60 -5.24
C SER A 60 7.77 14.99 -5.22
N ALA A 61 7.51 15.47 -4.02
CA ALA A 61 7.02 16.82 -3.80
C ALA A 61 8.11 17.86 -4.11
N ASN A 62 7.69 19.00 -4.63
CA ASN A 62 8.50 20.16 -4.97
C ASN A 62 7.78 21.42 -4.49
N GLY A 63 8.01 21.79 -3.23
CA GLY A 63 7.25 22.82 -2.54
C GLY A 63 5.78 22.42 -2.38
N ASN A 64 4.87 23.18 -2.99
CA ASN A 64 3.44 22.87 -3.00
C ASN A 64 2.99 22.04 -4.22
N ASN A 65 3.93 21.70 -5.12
CA ASN A 65 3.66 20.96 -6.35
C ASN A 65 4.28 19.57 -6.28
N TRP A 66 4.04 18.77 -7.31
CA TRP A 66 4.63 17.45 -7.50
C TRP A 66 5.39 17.39 -8.81
N ASN A 67 6.48 16.65 -8.83
CA ASN A 67 7.24 16.40 -10.05
C ASN A 67 6.49 15.43 -10.97
N GLU A 68 6.87 15.39 -12.25
CA GLU A 68 6.36 14.38 -13.19
C GLU A 68 6.63 12.95 -12.65
N PRO A 69 5.61 12.06 -12.61
CA PRO A 69 5.81 10.70 -12.16
C PRO A 69 6.83 9.94 -13.01
N VAL A 70 7.77 9.28 -12.34
CA VAL A 70 8.80 8.45 -12.96
C VAL A 70 8.43 6.99 -12.73
N ALA A 71 8.48 6.17 -13.79
CA ALA A 71 8.24 4.74 -13.67
C ALA A 71 9.31 4.08 -12.79
N PHE A 72 8.92 3.12 -11.97
CA PHE A 72 9.90 2.28 -11.28
C PHE A 72 10.67 1.38 -12.26
N THR A 73 11.81 0.88 -11.78
CA THR A 73 12.70 -0.01 -12.55
C THR A 73 12.01 -1.33 -12.88
N LYS A 74 12.58 -2.12 -13.80
CA LYS A 74 12.08 -3.46 -14.15
C LYS A 74 12.16 -4.50 -13.03
N GLN A 75 12.80 -4.15 -11.91
CA GLN A 75 12.76 -4.97 -10.69
C GLN A 75 11.41 -4.86 -9.98
N ILE A 76 10.68 -3.74 -10.15
CA ILE A 76 9.33 -3.53 -9.62
C ILE A 76 8.27 -3.66 -10.71
N ASN A 77 8.45 -3.03 -11.88
CA ASN A 77 7.50 -3.11 -12.99
C ASN A 77 7.89 -4.24 -13.94
N SER A 78 7.22 -5.38 -13.82
CA SER A 78 7.51 -6.54 -14.66
C SER A 78 6.46 -6.71 -15.76
N LYS A 79 6.29 -7.94 -16.26
CA LYS A 79 5.17 -8.30 -17.15
C LYS A 79 3.95 -8.80 -16.39
N PHE A 80 4.12 -8.96 -15.07
CA PHE A 80 3.14 -9.45 -14.12
C PHE A 80 2.40 -8.25 -13.51
N TRP A 81 1.38 -8.52 -12.71
CA TRP A 81 0.56 -7.48 -12.12
C TRP A 81 1.14 -7.02 -10.79
N GLU A 82 1.43 -5.73 -10.67
CA GLU A 82 1.94 -5.09 -9.44
C GLU A 82 1.01 -3.97 -8.95
N PRO A 83 -0.08 -4.29 -8.21
CA PRO A 83 -1.13 -3.33 -7.91
C PRO A 83 -0.84 -2.39 -6.74
N SER A 84 0.01 -2.79 -5.80
CA SER A 84 0.11 -2.17 -4.48
C SER A 84 1.56 -2.04 -4.03
N ALA A 85 1.89 -0.95 -3.34
CA ALA A 85 3.23 -0.76 -2.77
C ALA A 85 3.26 0.23 -1.60
N SER A 86 4.23 0.04 -0.70
CA SER A 86 4.52 0.91 0.43
C SER A 86 6.03 1.13 0.55
N ILE A 87 6.43 2.35 0.92
CA ILE A 87 7.83 2.73 1.12
C ILE A 87 8.15 2.81 2.62
N SER A 88 9.34 2.38 3.02
CA SER A 88 9.82 2.48 4.41
C SER A 88 10.06 3.93 4.82
N ALA A 89 10.01 4.22 6.11
CA ALA A 89 10.16 5.58 6.63
C ALA A 89 11.53 6.21 6.35
N ASP A 90 12.55 5.37 6.18
CA ASP A 90 13.89 5.82 5.82
C ASP A 90 14.10 5.92 4.30
N ASN A 91 13.06 5.67 3.49
CA ASN A 91 13.10 5.64 2.03
C ASN A 91 14.13 4.67 1.44
N LYS A 92 14.52 3.62 2.20
CA LYS A 92 15.53 2.63 1.77
C LYS A 92 14.93 1.31 1.31
N ALA A 93 13.65 1.06 1.54
CA ALA A 93 12.98 -0.15 1.12
C ALA A 93 11.60 0.17 0.55
N ILE A 94 11.21 -0.57 -0.49
CA ILE A 94 9.83 -0.62 -0.98
C ILE A 94 9.34 -2.06 -0.81
N TYR A 95 8.15 -2.18 -0.28
CA TYR A 95 7.36 -3.41 -0.23
C TYR A 95 6.27 -3.30 -1.27
N PHE A 96 6.12 -4.29 -2.13
CA PHE A 96 5.14 -4.25 -3.21
C PHE A 96 4.56 -5.64 -3.45
N THR A 97 3.36 -5.68 -3.99
CA THR A 97 2.69 -6.95 -4.32
C THR A 97 2.94 -7.31 -5.78
N SER A 98 3.09 -8.59 -6.08
CA SER A 98 3.24 -9.09 -7.45
C SER A 98 2.80 -10.54 -7.62
N ASP A 99 2.13 -10.86 -8.74
CA ASP A 99 1.75 -12.23 -9.16
C ASP A 99 2.83 -12.94 -10.02
N ARG A 100 4.09 -12.54 -9.85
CA ARG A 100 5.26 -13.18 -10.46
C ARG A 100 5.34 -14.67 -10.13
N LYS A 101 5.68 -15.49 -11.13
CA LYS A 101 5.73 -16.96 -11.04
C LYS A 101 6.77 -17.50 -10.06
N GLU A 102 7.77 -16.69 -9.71
CA GLU A 102 8.82 -17.01 -8.75
C GLU A 102 8.32 -16.95 -7.28
N GLY A 103 7.08 -16.51 -7.07
CA GLY A 103 6.40 -16.51 -5.78
C GLY A 103 5.84 -17.86 -5.32
N PHE A 104 5.09 -17.83 -4.22
CA PHE A 104 4.47 -18.99 -3.57
C PHE A 104 3.08 -19.33 -4.12
N GLY A 105 2.36 -18.34 -4.64
CA GLY A 105 1.06 -18.48 -5.29
C GLY A 105 0.42 -17.11 -5.49
N GLY A 106 -0.87 -17.10 -5.89
CA GLY A 106 -1.70 -15.90 -5.99
C GLY A 106 -0.95 -14.61 -6.32
N SER A 107 -1.02 -13.66 -5.41
CA SER A 107 -0.13 -12.50 -5.34
C SER A 107 0.70 -12.55 -4.07
N ASP A 108 1.98 -12.24 -4.18
CA ASP A 108 2.94 -12.28 -3.08
C ASP A 108 3.44 -10.88 -2.73
N ILE A 109 3.93 -10.71 -1.49
CA ILE A 109 4.68 -9.51 -1.09
C ILE A 109 6.18 -9.69 -1.38
N TRP A 110 6.72 -8.71 -2.09
CA TRP A 110 8.11 -8.57 -2.44
C TRP A 110 8.70 -7.33 -1.77
N MET A 111 10.02 -7.32 -1.58
CA MET A 111 10.77 -6.20 -1.05
C MET A 111 11.96 -5.91 -1.96
N ILE A 112 12.25 -4.63 -2.15
CA ILE A 112 13.44 -4.15 -2.84
C ILE A 112 14.11 -3.08 -1.99
N LYS A 113 15.45 -3.12 -1.92
CA LYS A 113 16.24 -2.18 -1.12
C LYS A 113 17.05 -1.26 -2.02
N LYS A 114 17.24 -0.03 -1.56
CA LYS A 114 18.10 0.96 -2.18
C LYS A 114 19.57 0.61 -1.92
N LEU A 115 20.38 0.64 -2.96
CA LEU A 115 21.80 0.36 -2.94
C LEU A 115 22.61 1.63 -2.56
N PRO A 116 23.91 1.49 -2.20
CA PRO A 116 24.75 2.63 -1.83
C PRO A 116 24.93 3.69 -2.92
N ASP A 117 24.78 3.30 -4.19
CA ASP A 117 24.81 4.20 -5.35
C ASP A 117 23.50 4.97 -5.57
N GLY A 118 22.46 4.66 -4.79
CA GLY A 118 21.14 5.28 -4.88
C GLY A 118 20.16 4.55 -5.80
N GLU A 119 20.58 3.49 -6.49
CA GLU A 119 19.69 2.68 -7.33
C GLU A 119 18.89 1.67 -6.51
N TRP A 120 17.81 1.16 -7.09
CA TRP A 120 17.06 0.05 -6.49
C TRP A 120 17.73 -1.30 -6.85
N GLY A 121 17.94 -2.14 -5.85
CA GLY A 121 18.56 -3.46 -6.01
C GLY A 121 17.64 -4.50 -6.67
N ILE A 122 17.84 -5.78 -6.35
CA ILE A 122 17.01 -6.87 -6.88
C ILE A 122 15.80 -7.07 -5.95
N ALA A 123 14.63 -7.29 -6.55
CA ALA A 123 13.42 -7.63 -5.78
C ALA A 123 13.54 -9.03 -5.14
N GLN A 124 13.21 -9.12 -3.87
CA GLN A 124 13.26 -10.34 -3.07
C GLN A 124 11.87 -10.68 -2.55
N ASN A 125 11.41 -11.90 -2.75
CA ASN A 125 10.20 -12.41 -2.14
C ASN A 125 10.38 -12.48 -0.61
N LEU A 126 9.36 -12.11 0.17
CA LEU A 126 9.45 -12.15 1.64
C LEU A 126 9.45 -13.55 2.25
N GLY A 127 9.32 -14.59 1.43
CA GLY A 127 9.42 -15.97 1.85
C GLY A 127 8.16 -16.49 2.52
N SER A 128 8.16 -17.78 2.84
CA SER A 128 7.01 -18.51 3.39
C SER A 128 6.56 -18.07 4.79
N SER A 129 7.33 -17.21 5.45
CA SER A 129 6.93 -16.58 6.71
C SER A 129 5.88 -15.48 6.54
N VAL A 130 5.74 -14.94 5.31
CA VAL A 130 4.77 -13.89 4.98
C VAL A 130 3.86 -14.37 3.84
N ASN A 131 4.46 -14.91 2.78
CA ASN A 131 3.73 -15.30 1.58
C ASN A 131 3.24 -16.74 1.64
N THR A 132 2.10 -16.99 1.01
CA THR A 132 1.48 -18.31 0.97
C THR A 132 1.10 -18.69 -0.47
N LYS A 133 0.39 -19.79 -0.65
CA LYS A 133 -0.15 -20.16 -1.97
C LYS A 133 -1.38 -19.31 -2.39
N TYR A 134 -1.85 -18.43 -1.51
CA TYR A 134 -3.05 -17.60 -1.72
C TYR A 134 -2.64 -16.15 -2.03
N ASP A 135 -3.50 -15.18 -1.73
CA ASP A 135 -3.25 -13.78 -2.06
C ASP A 135 -2.85 -12.95 -0.84
N GLU A 136 -1.65 -12.38 -0.87
CA GLU A 136 -1.17 -11.32 0.00
C GLU A 136 -1.04 -10.00 -0.78
N ASP A 137 -1.80 -8.98 -0.40
CA ASP A 137 -1.84 -7.69 -1.09
C ASP A 137 -1.87 -6.50 -0.11
N ALA A 138 -1.80 -5.29 -0.66
CA ALA A 138 -1.89 -4.02 0.06
C ALA A 138 -0.90 -3.93 1.23
N PRO A 139 0.42 -4.12 1.00
CA PRO A 139 1.42 -4.02 2.05
C PRO A 139 1.48 -2.58 2.58
N PHE A 140 1.67 -2.46 3.89
CA PHE A 140 1.94 -1.22 4.59
C PHE A 140 3.04 -1.43 5.62
N ILE A 141 4.23 -0.88 5.36
CA ILE A 141 5.33 -0.89 6.32
C ILE A 141 5.14 0.28 7.29
N HIS A 142 4.99 -0.05 8.58
CA HIS A 142 4.84 0.95 9.63
C HIS A 142 6.09 1.82 9.74
N PRO A 143 5.99 3.09 10.17
CA PRO A 143 7.15 3.97 10.28
C PRO A 143 8.25 3.52 11.25
N ASP A 144 8.01 2.48 12.06
CA ASP A 144 9.05 1.81 12.84
C ASP A 144 10.02 0.96 12.00
N ASN A 145 9.75 0.79 10.70
CA ASN A 145 10.48 -0.06 9.74
C ASN A 145 10.59 -1.54 10.16
N LYS A 146 9.72 -2.00 11.05
CA LYS A 146 9.74 -3.35 11.64
C LYS A 146 8.40 -4.06 11.55
N THR A 147 7.29 -3.34 11.50
CA THR A 147 5.96 -3.94 11.46
C THR A 147 5.36 -3.80 10.07
N LEU A 148 5.15 -4.92 9.38
CA LEU A 148 4.49 -4.97 8.08
C LEU A 148 3.05 -5.42 8.27
N TYR A 149 2.11 -4.59 7.85
CA TYR A 149 0.69 -4.93 7.72
C TYR A 149 0.40 -5.26 6.27
N TYR A 150 -0.53 -6.19 6.04
CA TYR A 150 -0.96 -6.57 4.70
C TYR A 150 -2.32 -7.25 4.78
N SER A 151 -2.97 -7.34 3.63
CA SER A 151 -4.29 -7.94 3.49
C SER A 151 -4.13 -9.32 2.88
N PHE A 152 -4.73 -10.32 3.50
CA PHE A 152 -4.58 -11.71 3.14
C PHE A 152 -5.94 -12.32 2.84
N ARG A 153 -6.05 -13.03 1.72
CA ARG A 153 -7.23 -13.79 1.33
C ARG A 153 -6.87 -15.25 1.18
N GLY A 154 -7.22 -16.06 2.17
CA GLY A 154 -6.89 -17.48 2.17
C GLY A 154 -7.63 -18.26 3.26
N HIS A 155 -6.88 -18.84 4.18
CA HIS A 155 -7.41 -19.66 5.27
C HIS A 155 -7.25 -18.92 6.61
N ASN A 156 -8.08 -19.22 7.61
CA ASN A 156 -8.08 -18.50 8.89
C ASN A 156 -8.38 -16.99 8.75
N THR A 157 -9.09 -16.61 7.69
CA THR A 157 -9.71 -15.29 7.54
C THR A 157 -11.12 -15.32 8.15
N MET A 158 -11.61 -14.16 8.57
CA MET A 158 -12.98 -13.93 9.00
C MET A 158 -13.90 -13.71 7.81
N GLY A 159 -13.40 -13.05 6.76
CA GLY A 159 -14.10 -12.77 5.50
C GLY A 159 -13.27 -13.14 4.28
N GLY A 160 -13.29 -12.27 3.27
CA GLY A 160 -12.47 -12.43 2.06
C GLY A 160 -11.03 -12.01 2.34
N TYR A 161 -10.70 -10.75 2.06
CA TYR A 161 -9.46 -10.15 2.57
C TYR A 161 -9.60 -9.77 4.05
N ASP A 162 -8.61 -10.16 4.83
CA ASP A 162 -8.46 -9.77 6.23
C ASP A 162 -7.09 -9.09 6.42
N ILE A 163 -6.98 -8.15 7.35
CA ILE A 163 -5.70 -7.51 7.69
C ILE A 163 -4.92 -8.38 8.68
N PHE A 164 -3.67 -8.66 8.31
CA PHE A 164 -2.68 -9.35 9.13
C PHE A 164 -1.46 -8.46 9.36
N LYS A 165 -0.62 -8.85 10.32
CA LYS A 165 0.70 -8.26 10.50
C LYS A 165 1.78 -9.30 10.74
N SER A 166 2.98 -8.96 10.31
CA SER A 166 4.23 -9.64 10.65
C SER A 166 5.25 -8.61 11.15
N THR A 167 6.16 -9.05 12.01
CA THR A 167 7.21 -8.20 12.60
C THR A 167 8.58 -8.73 12.24
N LEU A 168 9.50 -7.83 11.91
CA LEU A 168 10.89 -8.16 11.61
C LEU A 168 11.64 -8.47 12.91
N ASN A 169 12.20 -9.68 12.98
CA ASN A 169 12.99 -10.16 14.10
C ASN A 169 14.44 -9.64 14.03
N ILE A 170 15.20 -9.82 15.12
CA ILE A 170 16.61 -9.41 15.22
C ILE A 170 17.51 -10.11 14.18
N ASP A 171 17.16 -11.33 13.78
CA ASP A 171 17.86 -12.10 12.75
C ASP A 171 17.45 -11.73 11.31
N ASN A 172 16.61 -10.70 11.13
CA ASN A 172 16.00 -10.26 9.87
C ASN A 172 14.99 -11.24 9.26
N SER A 173 14.53 -12.25 10.00
CA SER A 173 13.37 -13.04 9.60
C SER A 173 12.06 -12.30 9.92
N TRP A 174 11.00 -12.57 9.17
CA TRP A 174 9.65 -12.12 9.53
C TRP A 174 9.00 -13.11 10.48
N SER A 175 8.28 -12.59 11.47
CA SER A 175 7.44 -13.41 12.34
C SER A 175 6.21 -13.95 11.58
N PRO A 176 5.64 -15.08 12.03
CA PRO A 176 4.40 -15.60 11.46
C PRO A 176 3.27 -14.57 11.46
N PRO A 177 2.37 -14.60 10.46
CA PRO A 177 1.23 -13.70 10.36
C PRO A 177 0.34 -13.75 11.60
N VAL A 178 -0.03 -12.59 12.13
CA VAL A 178 -1.04 -12.44 13.19
C VAL A 178 -2.25 -11.72 12.62
N ASN A 179 -3.42 -12.39 12.62
CA ASN A 179 -4.70 -11.79 12.22
C ASN A 179 -5.05 -10.67 13.21
N MET A 180 -5.45 -9.50 12.69
CA MET A 180 -5.80 -8.34 13.53
C MET A 180 -7.16 -8.48 14.24
N ASN A 181 -7.95 -9.50 13.87
CA ASN A 181 -9.25 -9.87 14.42
C ASN A 181 -10.26 -8.71 14.42
N TYR A 182 -11.45 -8.97 14.96
CA TYR A 182 -12.41 -7.92 15.28
C TYR A 182 -11.81 -6.93 16.32
N PRO A 183 -12.05 -5.61 16.22
CA PRO A 183 -12.99 -4.91 15.32
C PRO A 183 -12.41 -4.48 13.97
N ILE A 184 -11.14 -4.77 13.70
CA ILE A 184 -10.47 -4.37 12.45
C ILE A 184 -11.01 -5.23 11.31
N ASN A 185 -10.91 -6.55 11.44
CA ASN A 185 -11.44 -7.50 10.48
C ASN A 185 -12.90 -7.84 10.75
N THR A 186 -13.60 -8.12 9.66
CA THR A 186 -15.02 -8.42 9.61
C THR A 186 -15.28 -9.63 8.73
N THR A 187 -16.54 -9.94 8.44
CA THR A 187 -16.90 -11.01 7.51
C THR A 187 -16.82 -10.57 6.04
N GLY A 188 -16.40 -9.32 5.76
CA GLY A 188 -16.25 -8.75 4.42
C GLY A 188 -14.80 -8.74 3.93
N ASP A 189 -14.50 -7.87 2.98
CA ASP A 189 -13.12 -7.57 2.56
C ASP A 189 -12.60 -6.36 3.33
N ASP A 190 -11.53 -6.55 4.09
CA ASP A 190 -10.81 -5.52 4.85
C ASP A 190 -9.38 -5.39 4.28
N ILE A 191 -9.07 -4.26 3.63
CA ILE A 191 -7.87 -4.08 2.80
C ILE A 191 -7.32 -2.65 2.83
N TYR A 192 -6.06 -2.45 2.43
CA TYR A 192 -5.38 -1.14 2.35
C TYR A 192 -5.29 -0.42 3.69
N LEU A 193 -4.87 -1.13 4.74
CA LEU A 193 -4.59 -0.51 6.04
C LEU A 193 -3.41 0.46 5.95
N VAL A 194 -3.59 1.66 6.49
CA VAL A 194 -2.51 2.62 6.78
C VAL A 194 -2.65 3.14 8.21
N LEU A 195 -1.52 3.30 8.90
CA LEU A 195 -1.47 3.80 10.28
C LEU A 195 -0.70 5.11 10.37
N THR A 196 -1.07 5.95 11.33
CA THR A 196 -0.21 7.05 11.77
C THR A 196 1.02 6.50 12.48
N GLY A 197 2.13 7.26 12.46
CA GLY A 197 3.39 6.78 13.07
C GLY A 197 3.34 6.59 14.59
N ASP A 198 2.35 7.16 15.27
CA ASP A 198 2.09 6.89 16.69
C ASP A 198 1.19 5.66 16.92
N GLY A 199 0.71 5.02 15.85
CA GLY A 199 -0.18 3.87 15.85
C GLY A 199 -1.59 4.14 16.39
N LYS A 200 -1.93 5.39 16.73
CA LYS A 200 -3.20 5.74 17.38
C LYS A 200 -4.34 5.90 16.40
N HIS A 201 -4.05 6.20 15.14
CA HIS A 201 -5.07 6.36 14.13
C HIS A 201 -4.71 5.51 12.92
N GLY A 202 -5.74 5.07 12.21
CA GLY A 202 -5.52 4.47 10.90
C GLY A 202 -6.79 4.34 10.09
N TYR A 203 -6.56 4.00 8.84
CA TYR A 203 -7.58 3.99 7.80
C TYR A 203 -7.45 2.70 7.02
N PHE A 204 -8.57 2.12 6.64
CA PHE A 204 -8.61 0.95 5.75
C PHE A 204 -9.93 0.94 5.00
N SER A 205 -9.96 0.22 3.88
CA SER A 205 -11.18 -0.03 3.12
C SER A 205 -11.84 -1.29 3.63
N SER A 206 -13.15 -1.24 3.86
CA SER A 206 -13.93 -2.35 4.40
C SER A 206 -15.21 -2.52 3.61
N PHE A 207 -15.44 -3.70 3.06
CA PHE A 207 -16.69 -4.03 2.36
C PHE A 207 -17.72 -4.52 3.38
N ARG A 208 -18.74 -3.69 3.65
CA ARG A 208 -19.80 -4.01 4.63
C ARG A 208 -21.17 -3.77 4.02
N LYS A 209 -22.07 -4.73 4.20
CA LYS A 209 -23.49 -4.64 3.77
C LYS A 209 -23.69 -4.26 2.28
N GLY A 210 -22.77 -4.66 1.41
CA GLY A 210 -22.87 -4.41 -0.03
C GLY A 210 -22.13 -3.17 -0.53
N ASP A 211 -21.56 -2.35 0.37
CA ASP A 211 -20.83 -1.13 0.03
C ASP A 211 -19.39 -1.15 0.55
N LEU A 212 -18.48 -0.56 -0.22
CA LEU A 212 -17.09 -0.31 0.21
C LEU A 212 -17.03 1.00 1.00
N GLU A 213 -16.59 0.93 2.25
CA GLU A 213 -16.51 2.08 3.16
C GLU A 213 -15.07 2.28 3.63
N ILE A 214 -14.63 3.53 3.75
CA ILE A 214 -13.39 3.87 4.47
C ILE A 214 -13.69 3.85 5.97
N LYS A 215 -12.95 3.05 6.73
CA LYS A 215 -13.02 2.98 8.18
C LYS A 215 -11.89 3.79 8.81
N ILE A 216 -12.21 4.42 9.94
CA ILE A 216 -11.27 5.14 10.77
C ILE A 216 -11.28 4.44 12.11
N PHE A 217 -10.10 4.03 12.59
CA PHE A 217 -9.93 3.68 14.00
C PHE A 217 -9.18 4.80 14.72
N ILE A 218 -9.55 5.03 15.97
CA ILE A 218 -9.02 6.03 16.91
C ILE A 218 -8.74 5.31 18.23
#